data_AF-A0A9D6F190-F1
#
_entry.id   AF-A0A9D6F190-F1
#
_cell.length_a   1.000
_cell.length_b   1.000
_cell.length_c   1.000
_cell.angle_alpha   90.00
_cell.angle_beta   90.00
_cell.angle_gamma   90.00
#
_symmetry.space_group_name_H-M   'P 1'
#
loop_
_entity.id
_entity.type
_entity.pdbx_description
1 polymer ?
#
loop_
_entity_poly.entity_id
_entity_poly.type
_entity_poly.pdbx_seq_one_letter_code
_entity_poly.pdbx_strand_id
1 'polypeptide(L)'
;MLATIRSPQFHRNRGLTGRTKTIPLAFPWSFTAVVVMGVSLDLRVIDHERIVVRGLEVVNAAIRQRNLDLLRTYLADLPIEVNQEAVDYRVARLAKLREFAAPAIIIENEERLLRFANGEAYRPSEFASASFDDLRHLLGTWCWVAHSYSLDKAWQQLHWFLEPGHGPKDHPLFPLRPMRGDPGQTIFDKALLGMSSYPIDDLGSPVIRTLGSIEDDCFGYNPPEVVKVIHDALECVTLNSWTGHIPFRSELYRQDNPAIDDEEIASRVENDLSFAREAFPILRAAYRTAAEKGYGVSCEYSL
;
A
#
# COMPACT_ATOMS: atom_id res chain seq x y z
N MET A 1 37.12 8.56 41.80
CA MET A 1 36.92 8.65 43.26
C MET A 1 35.86 9.71 43.53
N LEU A 2 34.75 9.30 44.15
CA LEU A 2 33.74 10.04 44.93
C LEU A 2 33.23 11.44 44.49
N ALA A 3 31.90 11.52 44.50
CA ALA A 3 31.00 12.65 44.28
C ALA A 3 31.19 13.83 45.26
N THR A 4 30.54 14.98 44.97
CA THR A 4 29.33 15.46 45.69
C THR A 4 29.02 16.96 45.41
N ILE A 5 27.88 17.20 44.75
CA ILE A 5 26.77 18.15 45.01
C ILE A 5 27.05 19.55 45.61
N ARG A 6 26.45 20.60 44.99
CA ARG A 6 25.59 21.61 45.67
C ARG A 6 24.83 22.53 44.69
N SER A 7 23.50 22.54 44.80
CA SER A 7 22.61 23.63 44.38
C SER A 7 22.36 24.58 45.56
N PRO A 8 22.16 25.88 45.30
CA PRO A 8 20.95 26.58 45.77
C PRO A 8 20.50 27.64 44.72
N GLN A 9 19.32 28.27 44.71
CA GLN A 9 18.07 28.21 45.45
C GLN A 9 17.01 28.93 44.59
N PHE A 10 15.77 28.51 44.74
CA PHE A 10 14.56 29.17 44.24
C PHE A 10 14.38 30.57 44.82
N HIS A 11 14.06 31.55 43.98
CA HIS A 11 13.20 32.68 44.36
C HIS A 11 11.98 32.73 43.42
N ARG A 12 10.82 32.41 43.97
CA ARG A 12 9.50 32.75 43.42
C ARG A 12 9.23 34.21 43.76
N ASN A 13 8.83 35.02 42.78
CA ASN A 13 7.83 36.05 43.03
C ASN A 13 6.85 36.13 41.87
N ARG A 14 5.58 36.00 42.24
CA ARG A 14 4.39 36.11 41.38
C ARG A 14 4.13 37.58 41.06
N GLY A 15 3.63 37.84 39.87
CA GLY A 15 3.13 39.15 39.45
C GLY A 15 2.63 39.13 38.01
N LEU A 16 1.59 38.35 37.74
CA LEU A 16 0.82 38.39 36.49
C LEU A 16 0.08 39.74 36.41
N THR A 17 0.21 40.45 35.30
CA THR A 17 -0.89 40.90 34.42
C THR A 17 -0.40 41.97 33.44
N GLY A 18 -0.69 41.79 32.14
CA GLY A 18 -0.70 42.91 31.20
C GLY A 18 0.02 42.71 29.86
N ARG A 19 -0.68 42.08 28.90
CA ARG A 19 -0.50 42.22 27.44
C ARG A 19 0.81 41.73 26.82
N THR A 20 0.92 40.42 26.62
CA THR A 20 1.68 39.89 25.49
C THR A 20 0.89 40.10 24.20
N LYS A 21 1.41 40.97 23.32
CA LYS A 21 1.03 40.99 21.91
C LYS A 21 1.31 39.60 21.33
N THR A 22 0.27 38.88 20.93
CA THR A 22 0.40 37.76 20.00
C THR A 22 0.91 38.35 18.70
N ILE A 23 2.20 38.15 18.42
CA ILE A 23 2.74 38.28 17.07
C ILE A 23 2.23 37.03 16.35
N PRO A 24 1.35 37.13 15.34
CA PRO A 24 1.12 35.99 14.47
C PRO A 24 2.43 35.79 13.72
N LEU A 25 3.14 34.72 14.07
CA LEU A 25 4.10 34.10 13.16
C LEU A 25 3.28 33.54 12.00
N ALA A 26 2.94 34.42 11.06
CA ALA A 26 2.56 34.04 9.73
C ALA A 26 3.80 33.38 9.11
N PHE A 27 3.90 32.07 9.27
CA PHE A 27 4.76 31.29 8.41
C PHE A 27 4.14 31.37 7.01
N PRO A 28 4.83 31.94 6.01
CA PRO A 28 4.40 31.81 4.64
C PRO A 28 4.76 30.38 4.25
N TRP A 29 3.86 29.43 4.52
CA TRP A 29 3.87 28.19 3.77
C TRP A 29 3.33 28.58 2.39
N SER A 30 4.20 29.17 1.57
CA SER A 30 4.13 28.96 0.14
C SER A 30 4.36 27.46 -0.06
N PHE A 31 3.30 26.67 0.13
CA PHE A 31 3.19 25.36 -0.44
C PHE A 31 3.18 25.60 -1.94
N THR A 32 4.38 25.69 -2.53
CA THR A 32 4.57 25.17 -3.86
C THR A 32 4.02 23.76 -3.77
N ALA A 33 2.87 23.51 -4.41
CA ALA A 33 2.45 22.17 -4.72
C ALA A 33 3.68 21.50 -5.33
N VAL A 34 4.35 20.67 -4.54
CA VAL A 34 5.23 19.67 -5.11
C VAL A 34 4.26 18.82 -5.88
N VAL A 35 4.19 19.10 -7.18
CA VAL A 35 3.48 18.32 -8.16
C VAL A 35 4.00 16.90 -8.00
N VAL A 36 3.27 16.06 -7.27
CA VAL A 36 3.53 14.61 -7.17
C VAL A 36 3.05 13.98 -8.48
N MET A 37 3.54 14.50 -9.62
CA MET A 37 3.45 13.81 -10.91
C MET A 37 4.56 12.79 -10.95
N GLY A 38 4.30 11.62 -10.36
CA GLY A 38 5.28 10.55 -10.31
C GLY A 38 4.73 9.22 -9.85
N VAL A 39 3.72 9.23 -8.98
CA VAL A 39 3.21 8.00 -8.37
C VAL A 39 2.39 7.20 -9.38
N SER A 40 2.84 6.00 -9.71
CA SER A 40 2.07 5.02 -10.46
C SER A 40 1.24 4.14 -9.54
N LEU A 41 0.04 3.74 -9.99
CA LEU A 41 -0.83 2.79 -9.29
C LEU A 41 -0.97 1.48 -10.07
N ASP A 42 -0.57 0.39 -9.43
CA ASP A 42 -0.81 -0.98 -9.89
C ASP A 42 -1.90 -1.66 -9.03
N LEU A 43 -2.92 -2.20 -9.69
CA LEU A 43 -3.95 -3.03 -9.06
C LEU A 43 -3.55 -4.49 -9.18
N ARG A 44 -3.20 -5.12 -8.06
CA ARG A 44 -2.85 -6.53 -7.96
C ARG A 44 -4.07 -7.34 -7.54
N VAL A 45 -4.53 -8.24 -8.38
CA VAL A 45 -5.61 -9.19 -8.03
C VAL A 45 -5.01 -10.33 -7.22
N ILE A 46 -5.53 -10.54 -6.00
CA ILE A 46 -4.98 -11.48 -5.02
C ILE A 46 -5.96 -12.62 -4.79
N ASP A 47 -5.47 -13.84 -5.00
CA ASP A 47 -6.20 -15.05 -4.63
C ASP A 47 -5.86 -15.42 -3.18
N HIS A 48 -6.79 -15.17 -2.25
CA HIS A 48 -6.59 -15.42 -0.80
C HIS A 48 -6.55 -16.89 -0.45
N GLU A 49 -7.21 -17.73 -1.26
CA GLU A 49 -7.36 -19.15 -1.01
C GLU A 49 -6.23 -19.96 -1.65
N ARG A 50 -5.57 -19.42 -2.68
CA ARG A 50 -4.55 -20.14 -3.44
C ARG A 50 -3.36 -19.22 -3.59
N ILE A 51 -2.22 -19.65 -3.05
CA ILE A 51 -0.93 -19.16 -3.56
C ILE A 51 -0.97 -19.29 -5.07
N VAL A 52 -0.89 -18.17 -5.78
CA VAL A 52 -0.83 -18.16 -7.23
C VAL A 52 0.55 -17.69 -7.61
N VAL A 53 1.36 -18.65 -8.02
CA VAL A 53 2.61 -18.38 -8.71
C VAL A 53 2.28 -17.94 -10.12
N ARG A 54 2.60 -16.67 -10.42
CA ARG A 54 2.39 -16.09 -11.75
C ARG A 54 3.12 -16.95 -12.79
N GLY A 55 2.36 -17.42 -13.78
CA GLY A 55 2.91 -18.20 -14.90
C GLY A 55 3.29 -19.65 -14.59
N LEU A 56 2.91 -20.22 -13.43
CA LEU A 56 3.18 -21.63 -13.10
C LEU A 56 1.91 -22.38 -12.68
N GLU A 57 1.09 -22.77 -13.67
CA GLU A 57 -0.19 -23.45 -13.42
C GLU A 57 -0.04 -24.78 -12.66
N VAL A 58 1.08 -25.49 -12.85
CA VAL A 58 1.34 -26.79 -12.21
C VAL A 58 1.51 -26.65 -10.69
N VAL A 59 2.22 -25.61 -10.24
CA VAL A 59 2.40 -25.31 -8.81
C VAL A 59 1.07 -24.91 -8.19
N ASN A 60 0.31 -24.07 -8.90
CA ASN A 60 -1.02 -23.62 -8.49
C ASN A 60 -2.00 -24.80 -8.37
N ALA A 61 -1.91 -25.80 -9.25
CA ALA A 61 -2.69 -27.03 -9.16
C ALA A 61 -2.29 -27.88 -7.93
N ALA A 62 -0.99 -28.00 -7.64
CA ALA A 62 -0.51 -28.72 -6.47
C ALA A 62 -0.96 -28.09 -5.15
N ILE A 63 -0.98 -26.76 -5.06
CA ILE A 63 -1.52 -26.04 -3.89
C ILE A 63 -3.00 -26.37 -3.70
N ARG A 64 -3.80 -26.28 -4.76
CA ARG A 64 -5.25 -26.61 -4.71
C ARG A 64 -5.52 -28.05 -4.28
N GLN A 65 -4.66 -28.96 -4.68
CA GLN A 65 -4.79 -30.40 -4.39
C GLN A 65 -4.11 -30.80 -3.07
N ARG A 66 -3.52 -29.85 -2.34
CA ARG A 66 -2.69 -30.11 -1.14
C ARG A 66 -1.56 -31.12 -1.39
N ASN A 67 -0.98 -31.09 -2.58
CA ASN A 67 0.09 -32.00 -2.99
C ASN A 67 1.44 -31.52 -2.44
N LEU A 68 1.79 -32.05 -1.27
CA LEU A 68 3.04 -31.75 -0.55
C LEU A 68 4.28 -32.03 -1.40
N ASP A 69 4.35 -33.19 -2.04
CA ASP A 69 5.57 -33.64 -2.71
C ASP A 69 5.90 -32.75 -3.92
N LEU A 70 4.89 -32.29 -4.65
CA LEU A 70 5.09 -31.37 -5.76
C LEU A 70 5.53 -29.98 -5.27
N LEU A 71 4.99 -29.50 -4.15
CA LEU A 71 5.43 -28.22 -3.56
C LEU A 71 6.86 -28.27 -3.05
N ARG A 72 7.25 -29.38 -2.39
CA ARG A 72 8.63 -29.61 -1.93
C ARG A 72 9.61 -29.62 -3.10
N THR A 73 9.27 -30.33 -4.17
CA THR A 73 10.08 -30.39 -5.39
C THR A 73 10.23 -29.01 -6.00
N TYR A 74 9.11 -28.29 -6.17
CA TYR A 74 9.14 -26.96 -6.76
C TYR A 74 9.96 -25.95 -5.93
N LEU A 75 9.77 -25.91 -4.61
CA LEU A 75 10.54 -25.04 -3.72
C LEU A 75 12.04 -25.35 -3.73
N ALA A 76 12.41 -26.62 -3.90
CA ALA A 76 13.81 -27.05 -3.98
C ALA A 76 14.48 -26.62 -5.30
N ASP A 77 13.70 -26.48 -6.37
CA ASP A 77 14.16 -26.11 -7.69
C ASP A 77 14.14 -24.59 -7.95
N LEU A 78 13.60 -23.79 -7.01
CA LEU A 78 13.59 -22.34 -7.12
C LEU A 78 15.01 -21.78 -7.12
N PRO A 79 15.38 -20.90 -8.07
CA PRO A 79 16.66 -20.20 -8.02
C PRO A 79 16.60 -19.15 -6.91
N ILE A 80 17.33 -19.37 -5.83
CA ILE A 80 17.34 -18.47 -4.68
C ILE A 80 18.52 -17.53 -4.79
N GLU A 81 18.21 -16.28 -5.09
CA GLU A 81 19.19 -15.21 -5.05
C GLU A 81 19.35 -14.73 -3.61
N VAL A 82 20.55 -14.89 -3.06
CA VAL A 82 20.90 -14.38 -1.74
C VAL A 82 21.17 -12.88 -1.85
N ASN A 83 20.36 -12.08 -1.16
CA ASN A 83 20.61 -10.65 -1.03
C ASN A 83 21.62 -10.41 0.10
N GLN A 84 22.90 -10.27 -0.26
CA GLN A 84 23.98 -10.12 0.71
C GLN A 84 23.82 -8.88 1.61
N GLU A 85 23.32 -7.76 1.08
CA GLU A 85 23.09 -6.54 1.87
C GLU A 85 22.01 -6.76 2.95
N ALA A 86 20.94 -7.47 2.60
CA ALA A 86 19.91 -7.85 3.56
C ALA A 86 20.46 -8.80 4.62
N VAL A 87 21.30 -9.79 4.24
CA VAL A 87 21.97 -10.69 5.18
C VAL A 87 22.84 -9.91 6.16
N ASP A 88 23.71 -9.02 5.66
CA ASP A 88 24.64 -8.25 6.49
C ASP A 88 23.89 -7.36 7.48
N TYR A 89 22.83 -6.70 7.04
CA TYR A 89 21.95 -5.89 7.90
C TYR A 89 21.33 -6.73 9.02
N ARG A 90 20.77 -7.91 8.68
CA ARG A 90 20.11 -8.80 9.65
C ARG A 90 21.09 -9.38 10.66
N VAL A 91 22.30 -9.75 10.22
CA VAL A 91 23.39 -10.20 11.13
C VAL A 91 23.77 -9.10 12.11
N ALA A 92 24.00 -7.87 11.63
CA ALA A 92 24.35 -6.74 12.49
C ALA A 92 23.23 -6.38 13.47
N ARG A 93 21.97 -6.47 13.04
CA ARG A 93 20.79 -6.22 13.88
C ARG A 93 20.62 -7.30 14.94
N LEU A 94 20.76 -8.58 14.59
CA LEU A 94 20.67 -9.69 15.54
C LEU A 94 21.74 -9.61 16.63
N ALA A 95 22.97 -9.21 16.27
CA ALA A 95 24.04 -8.97 17.24
C ALA A 95 23.65 -7.90 18.27
N LYS A 96 23.09 -6.76 17.82
CA LYS A 96 22.59 -5.70 18.70
C LYS A 96 21.42 -6.17 19.57
N LEU A 97 20.45 -6.89 19.00
CA LEU A 97 19.30 -7.40 19.75
C LEU A 97 19.74 -8.31 20.90
N ARG A 98 20.75 -9.16 20.66
CA ARG A 98 21.35 -10.03 21.69
C ARG A 98 22.13 -9.23 22.73
N GLU A 99 22.91 -8.23 22.31
CA GLU A 99 23.64 -7.31 23.21
C GLU A 99 22.71 -6.58 24.18
N PHE A 100 21.56 -6.10 23.68
CA PHE A 100 20.56 -5.40 24.49
C PHE A 100 19.60 -6.32 25.24
N ALA A 101 19.83 -7.64 25.23
CA ALA A 101 18.94 -8.64 25.85
C ALA A 101 17.47 -8.45 25.46
N ALA A 102 17.20 -8.24 24.17
CA ALA A 102 15.85 -8.11 23.65
C ALA A 102 15.00 -9.37 23.97
N PRO A 103 13.67 -9.24 24.05
CA PRO A 103 12.77 -10.38 24.25
C PRO A 103 13.03 -11.51 23.24
N ALA A 104 12.98 -12.76 23.71
CA ALA A 104 13.28 -13.96 22.91
C ALA A 104 12.50 -14.01 21.60
N ILE A 105 11.21 -13.64 21.63
CA ILE A 105 10.36 -13.61 20.44
C ILE A 105 10.87 -12.67 19.33
N ILE A 106 11.54 -11.57 19.68
CA ILE A 106 12.13 -10.63 18.72
C ILE A 106 13.39 -11.23 18.11
N ILE A 107 14.21 -11.88 18.94
CA ILE A 107 15.43 -12.58 18.51
C ILE A 107 15.07 -13.73 17.56
N GLU A 108 14.13 -14.58 17.94
CA GLU A 108 13.64 -15.71 17.12
C GLU A 108 13.08 -15.23 15.78
N ASN A 109 12.33 -14.12 15.78
CA ASN A 109 11.81 -13.55 14.54
C ASN A 109 12.93 -13.02 13.63
N GLU A 110 13.93 -12.36 14.19
CA GLU A 110 15.07 -11.84 13.43
C GLU A 110 15.95 -12.99 12.88
N GLU A 111 16.14 -14.06 13.64
CA GLU A 111 16.81 -15.29 13.18
C GLU A 111 16.06 -15.93 12.01
N ARG A 112 14.73 -15.99 12.09
CA ARG A 112 13.90 -16.50 11.00
C ARG A 112 14.02 -15.61 9.75
N LEU A 113 14.02 -14.28 9.90
CA LEU A 113 14.22 -13.35 8.79
C LEU A 113 15.61 -13.48 8.16
N LEU A 114 16.64 -13.68 8.97
CA LEU A 114 17.99 -13.97 8.48
C LEU A 114 18.04 -15.25 7.65
N ARG A 115 17.37 -16.33 8.11
CA ARG A 115 17.27 -17.60 7.38
C ARG A 115 16.54 -17.49 6.05
N PHE A 116 15.59 -16.56 5.92
CA PHE A 116 14.98 -16.25 4.62
C PHE A 116 15.96 -15.48 3.72
N ALA A 117 16.63 -14.46 4.25
CA ALA A 117 17.54 -13.60 3.49
C ALA A 117 18.77 -14.36 2.94
N ASN A 118 19.29 -15.33 3.69
CA ASN A 118 20.45 -16.14 3.32
C ASN A 118 20.09 -17.41 2.53
N GLY A 119 18.81 -17.65 2.24
CA GLY A 119 18.32 -18.81 1.50
C GLY A 119 18.23 -20.12 2.29
N GLU A 120 18.61 -20.15 3.58
CA GLU A 120 18.61 -21.37 4.38
C GLU A 120 17.23 -21.96 4.63
N ALA A 121 16.21 -21.11 4.70
CA ALA A 121 14.82 -21.51 4.86
C ALA A 121 14.29 -22.38 3.70
N TYR A 122 15.01 -22.39 2.58
CA TYR A 122 14.60 -23.07 1.36
C TYR A 122 15.47 -24.29 1.01
N ARG A 123 16.28 -24.77 1.96
CA ARG A 123 17.05 -26.01 1.76
C ARG A 123 16.08 -27.20 1.68
N PRO A 124 16.31 -28.19 0.79
CA PRO A 124 15.45 -29.37 0.68
C PRO A 124 15.24 -30.14 2.00
N SER A 125 16.23 -30.12 2.89
CA SER A 125 16.15 -30.72 4.23
C SER A 125 15.06 -30.09 5.11
N GLU A 126 14.80 -28.80 4.96
CA GLU A 126 13.74 -28.10 5.69
C GLU A 126 12.36 -28.56 5.24
N PHE A 127 12.22 -28.90 3.95
CA PHE A 127 10.93 -29.25 3.37
C PHE A 127 10.45 -30.65 3.74
N ALA A 128 11.37 -31.56 4.07
CA ALA A 128 11.05 -32.95 4.40
C ALA A 128 10.13 -33.09 5.61
N SER A 129 10.26 -32.19 6.59
CA SER A 129 9.45 -32.17 7.81
C SER A 129 8.43 -31.02 7.86
N ALA A 130 8.51 -30.09 6.91
CA ALA A 130 7.58 -28.97 6.81
C ALA A 130 6.15 -29.44 6.54
N SER A 131 5.20 -28.81 7.24
CA SER A 131 3.78 -28.98 6.96
C SER A 131 3.40 -28.33 5.62
N PHE A 132 2.18 -28.61 5.15
CA PHE A 132 1.66 -27.93 3.96
C PHE A 132 1.65 -26.42 4.15
N ASP A 133 1.29 -25.96 5.35
CA ASP A 133 1.19 -24.54 5.68
C ASP A 133 2.56 -23.87 5.73
N ASP A 134 3.59 -24.58 6.23
CA ASP A 134 4.97 -24.07 6.24
C ASP A 134 5.52 -23.90 4.81
N LEU A 135 5.31 -24.91 3.95
CA LEU A 135 5.72 -24.86 2.54
C LEU A 135 4.94 -23.79 1.76
N ARG A 136 3.64 -23.67 2.05
CA ARG A 136 2.80 -22.61 1.51
C ARG A 136 3.37 -21.24 1.91
N HIS A 137 3.70 -21.00 3.18
CA HIS A 137 4.30 -19.74 3.60
C HIS A 137 5.64 -19.41 2.94
N LEU A 138 6.46 -20.40 2.63
CA LEU A 138 7.71 -20.22 1.88
C LEU A 138 7.48 -19.71 0.44
N LEU A 139 6.40 -20.17 -0.21
CA LEU A 139 5.96 -19.65 -1.52
C LEU A 139 5.35 -18.25 -1.39
N GLY A 140 4.85 -17.90 -0.22
CA GLY A 140 4.11 -16.67 0.02
C GLY A 140 4.92 -15.39 -0.19
N THR A 141 6.26 -15.49 -0.15
CA THR A 141 7.14 -14.37 -0.52
C THR A 141 7.17 -14.07 -2.03
N TRP A 142 6.67 -14.98 -2.88
CA TRP A 142 6.88 -14.89 -4.34
C TRP A 142 5.56 -14.68 -5.11
N CYS A 143 4.41 -15.09 -4.58
CA CYS A 143 3.34 -15.59 -5.46
C CYS A 143 1.91 -15.51 -4.91
N TRP A 144 1.29 -14.33 -4.97
CA TRP A 144 -0.17 -14.18 -4.74
C TRP A 144 -0.88 -13.28 -5.74
N VAL A 145 -0.12 -12.63 -6.63
CA VAL A 145 -0.67 -11.78 -7.67
C VAL A 145 -1.10 -12.65 -8.84
N ALA A 146 -2.40 -12.90 -8.95
CA ALA A 146 -2.96 -13.62 -10.08
C ALA A 146 -2.81 -12.79 -11.37
N HIS A 147 -3.15 -11.50 -11.29
CA HIS A 147 -3.10 -10.55 -12.40
C HIS A 147 -2.71 -9.17 -11.88
N SER A 148 -2.08 -8.36 -12.74
CA SER A 148 -1.80 -6.97 -12.46
C SER A 148 -2.39 -6.08 -13.53
N TYR A 149 -3.03 -4.99 -13.11
CA TYR A 149 -3.58 -3.96 -13.99
C TYR A 149 -2.94 -2.64 -13.61
N SER A 150 -2.23 -2.00 -14.54
CA SER A 150 -1.57 -0.73 -14.27
C SER A 150 -2.48 0.42 -14.70
N LEU A 151 -2.77 1.31 -13.75
CA LEU A 151 -3.38 2.61 -14.05
C LEU A 151 -2.31 3.68 -14.31
N ASP A 152 -1.03 3.31 -14.20
CA ASP A 152 0.14 4.18 -14.28
C ASP A 152 -0.11 5.50 -13.52
N LYS A 153 0.06 6.66 -14.14
CA LYS A 153 -0.16 7.98 -13.52
C LYS A 153 -1.57 8.52 -13.70
N ALA A 154 -2.42 7.84 -14.47
CA ALA A 154 -3.77 8.30 -14.82
C ALA A 154 -4.80 8.10 -13.70
N TRP A 155 -4.43 7.42 -12.61
CA TRP A 155 -5.35 7.10 -11.51
C TRP A 155 -5.83 8.34 -10.74
N GLN A 156 -5.05 9.42 -10.70
CA GLN A 156 -5.47 10.67 -10.05
C GLN A 156 -6.56 11.38 -10.85
N GLN A 157 -6.39 11.47 -12.17
CA GLN A 157 -7.41 12.00 -13.07
C GLN A 157 -8.67 11.13 -12.98
N LEU A 158 -8.51 9.81 -12.95
CA LEU A 158 -9.63 8.89 -12.76
C LEU A 158 -10.37 9.12 -11.43
N HIS A 159 -9.65 9.29 -10.32
CA HIS A 159 -10.23 9.60 -9.00
C HIS A 159 -11.11 10.83 -9.06
N TRP A 160 -10.62 11.92 -9.64
CA TRP A 160 -11.35 13.16 -9.79
C TRP A 160 -12.65 13.00 -10.59
N PHE A 161 -12.68 12.19 -11.64
CA PHE A 161 -13.92 12.01 -12.40
C PHE A 161 -14.92 11.05 -11.73
N LEU A 162 -14.45 10.12 -10.90
CA LEU A 162 -15.30 9.28 -10.06
C LEU A 162 -15.84 10.04 -8.83
N GLU A 163 -15.04 10.95 -8.28
CA GLU A 163 -15.34 11.75 -7.10
C GLU A 163 -15.23 13.25 -7.43
N PRO A 164 -16.27 13.83 -8.04
CA PRO A 164 -16.25 15.22 -8.49
C PRO A 164 -16.02 16.21 -7.35
N GLY A 165 -16.28 15.85 -6.09
CA GLY A 165 -16.02 16.70 -4.93
C GLY A 165 -14.53 16.93 -4.60
N HIS A 166 -13.62 16.09 -5.11
CA HIS A 166 -12.18 16.21 -4.87
C HIS A 166 -11.50 17.03 -5.97
N GLY A 167 -10.71 18.04 -5.63
CA GLY A 167 -10.01 18.91 -6.57
C GLY A 167 -8.50 18.68 -6.71
N PRO A 168 -7.79 19.49 -7.52
CA PRO A 168 -6.34 19.39 -7.73
C PRO A 168 -5.50 19.53 -6.45
N LYS A 169 -6.05 20.22 -5.44
CA LYS A 169 -5.44 20.37 -4.11
C LYS A 169 -5.71 19.19 -3.18
N ASP A 170 -6.73 18.40 -3.48
CA ASP A 170 -7.06 17.19 -2.74
C ASP A 170 -6.22 16.06 -3.33
N HIS A 171 -4.96 15.97 -2.89
CA HIS A 171 -4.19 14.79 -3.20
C HIS A 171 -4.81 13.64 -2.38
N PRO A 172 -5.27 12.54 -2.99
CA PRO A 172 -5.90 11.44 -2.25
C PRO A 172 -4.93 10.66 -1.35
N LEU A 173 -3.65 11.06 -1.35
CA LEU A 173 -2.60 10.59 -0.43
C LEU A 173 -2.26 11.68 0.59
N PHE A 174 -3.08 12.72 0.78
CA PHE A 174 -2.86 13.72 1.82
C PHE A 174 -4.18 14.03 2.56
N PRO A 175 -4.28 13.70 3.87
CA PRO A 175 -3.22 13.12 4.70
C PRO A 175 -2.94 11.67 4.29
N LEU A 176 -1.66 11.30 4.24
CA LEU A 176 -1.03 10.05 3.74
C LEU A 176 -1.59 8.70 4.21
N ARG A 177 -2.74 8.65 4.87
CA ARG A 177 -3.31 7.43 5.44
C ARG A 177 -4.83 7.57 5.47
N PRO A 178 -5.60 6.80 4.68
CA PRO A 178 -6.97 6.51 5.07
C PRO A 178 -6.91 5.95 6.49
N MET A 179 -7.49 6.65 7.46
CA MET A 179 -7.55 6.13 8.82
C MET A 179 -8.28 4.78 8.77
N ARG A 180 -7.78 3.80 9.52
CA ARG A 180 -8.39 2.46 9.55
C ARG A 180 -9.87 2.56 9.91
N GLY A 181 -10.73 2.18 8.97
CA GLY A 181 -12.18 2.25 9.15
C GLY A 181 -12.76 3.66 9.02
N ASP A 182 -12.12 4.58 8.29
CA ASP A 182 -12.69 5.89 8.00
C ASP A 182 -14.08 5.74 7.35
N PRO A 183 -15.17 6.11 8.05
CA PRO A 183 -16.51 6.01 7.51
C PRO A 183 -16.77 7.04 6.40
N GLY A 184 -15.88 8.02 6.22
CA GLY A 184 -15.94 9.03 5.16
C GLY A 184 -15.43 8.55 3.80
N GLN A 185 -14.72 7.41 3.74
CA GLN A 185 -14.17 6.90 2.48
C GLN A 185 -15.29 6.36 1.57
N THR A 186 -15.40 6.91 0.36
CA THR A 186 -16.41 6.46 -0.60
C THR A 186 -16.04 5.09 -1.18
N ILE A 187 -16.97 4.50 -1.95
CA ILE A 187 -16.69 3.24 -2.65
C ILE A 187 -15.60 3.40 -3.72
N PHE A 188 -15.52 4.56 -4.38
CA PHE A 188 -14.53 4.84 -5.41
C PHE A 188 -13.18 5.22 -4.82
N ASP A 189 -13.17 5.88 -3.66
CA ASP A 189 -11.95 6.04 -2.87
C ASP A 189 -11.36 4.68 -2.51
N LYS A 190 -12.18 3.71 -2.07
CA LYS A 190 -11.71 2.34 -1.79
C LYS A 190 -11.21 1.65 -3.05
N ALA A 191 -11.80 1.92 -4.21
CA ALA A 191 -11.39 1.34 -5.49
C ALA A 191 -9.97 1.75 -5.90
N LEU A 192 -9.53 2.96 -5.52
CA LEU A 192 -8.23 3.49 -5.89
C LEU A 192 -7.23 3.38 -4.74
N LEU A 193 -7.64 3.70 -3.52
CA LEU A 193 -6.80 3.80 -2.32
C LEU A 193 -6.79 2.53 -1.47
N GLY A 194 -7.69 1.60 -1.74
CA GLY A 194 -7.91 0.42 -0.90
C GLY A 194 -8.42 0.74 0.50
N MET A 195 -8.65 -0.30 1.29
CA MET A 195 -8.92 -0.18 2.71
C MET A 195 -7.64 -0.32 3.52
N SER A 196 -7.65 0.17 4.76
CA SER A 196 -6.61 -0.11 5.76
C SER A 196 -6.82 -1.48 6.40
N SER A 197 -6.83 -2.52 5.56
CA SER A 197 -6.88 -3.93 5.96
C SER A 197 -5.74 -4.70 5.30
N TYR A 198 -5.30 -5.78 5.95
CA TYR A 198 -4.32 -6.70 5.36
C TYR A 198 -5.09 -7.84 4.71
N PRO A 199 -4.65 -8.33 3.55
CA PRO A 199 -5.18 -9.58 3.05
C PRO A 199 -4.82 -10.67 4.06
N ILE A 200 -5.83 -11.40 4.51
CA ILE A 200 -5.69 -12.60 5.31
C ILE A 200 -6.16 -13.78 4.46
N ASP A 201 -5.51 -14.92 4.61
CA ASP A 201 -5.94 -16.16 3.98
C ASP A 201 -7.11 -16.79 4.74
N ASP A 202 -7.58 -17.92 4.22
CA ASP A 202 -8.63 -18.75 4.81
C ASP A 202 -8.31 -19.27 6.23
N LEU A 203 -7.05 -19.18 6.65
CA LEU A 203 -6.56 -19.55 7.98
C LEU A 203 -6.38 -18.33 8.90
N GLY A 204 -6.71 -17.13 8.43
CA GLY A 204 -6.56 -15.87 9.17
C GLY A 204 -5.12 -15.36 9.22
N SER A 205 -4.21 -15.91 8.43
CA SER A 205 -2.82 -15.47 8.36
C SER A 205 -2.64 -14.37 7.32
N PRO A 206 -1.86 -13.31 7.60
CA PRO A 206 -1.64 -12.24 6.64
C PRO A 206 -0.88 -12.73 5.39
N VAL A 207 -1.44 -12.44 4.22
CA VAL A 207 -1.00 -12.90 2.89
C VAL A 207 0.10 -12.01 2.31
N ILE A 208 0.07 -10.70 2.61
CA ILE A 208 1.13 -9.76 2.23
C ILE A 208 1.99 -9.47 3.46
N ARG A 209 3.17 -10.11 3.52
CA ARG A 209 4.35 -9.48 4.11
C ARG A 209 5.09 -8.84 2.97
N THR A 210 4.79 -7.58 2.66
CA THR A 210 5.47 -6.84 1.59
C THR A 210 6.96 -7.00 1.78
N LEU A 211 7.63 -7.39 0.69
CA LEU A 211 9.08 -7.42 0.53
C LEU A 211 9.72 -6.16 1.17
N GLY A 212 10.25 -6.30 2.38
CA GLY A 212 11.02 -5.25 3.03
C GLY A 212 10.26 -4.07 3.65
N SER A 213 8.92 -4.06 3.72
CA SER A 213 8.21 -3.05 4.51
C SER A 213 8.44 -3.32 6.00
N ILE A 214 9.19 -2.43 6.66
CA ILE A 214 9.46 -2.49 8.11
C ILE A 214 8.25 -2.00 8.92
N GLU A 215 7.27 -1.37 8.27
CA GLU A 215 6.04 -0.91 8.90
C GLU A 215 4.91 -1.91 8.65
N ASP A 216 4.10 -2.12 9.69
CA ASP A 216 2.83 -2.84 9.66
C ASP A 216 1.82 -2.13 8.73
N ASP A 217 2.20 -1.54 7.60
CA ASP A 217 1.42 -0.54 6.88
C ASP A 217 1.23 -1.00 5.41
N CYS A 218 0.67 -2.20 5.22
CA CYS A 218 0.09 -2.62 3.94
C CYS A 218 -1.24 -1.90 3.73
N PHE A 219 -1.18 -0.59 3.48
CA PHE A 219 -2.33 0.18 3.02
C PHE A 219 -2.65 -0.22 1.58
N GLY A 220 -3.94 -0.24 1.21
CA GLY A 220 -4.32 -0.41 -0.19
C GLY A 220 -5.07 -1.69 -0.52
N TYR A 221 -5.50 -2.51 0.43
CA TYR A 221 -6.15 -3.78 0.09
C TYR A 221 -7.67 -3.77 0.25
N ASN A 222 -8.38 -4.40 -0.68
CA ASN A 222 -9.82 -4.61 -0.68
C ASN A 222 -10.11 -6.12 -0.66
N PRO A 223 -10.82 -6.64 0.37
CA PRO A 223 -11.18 -8.04 0.44
C PRO A 223 -12.32 -8.41 -0.54
N PRO A 224 -12.53 -9.71 -0.84
CA PRO A 224 -13.50 -10.16 -1.85
C PRO A 224 -14.91 -9.58 -1.67
N GLU A 225 -15.38 -9.48 -0.43
CA GLU A 225 -16.69 -8.91 -0.12
C GLU A 225 -16.79 -7.43 -0.47
N VAL A 226 -15.69 -6.68 -0.35
CA VAL A 226 -15.61 -5.26 -0.72
C VAL A 226 -15.38 -5.10 -2.21
N VAL A 227 -14.54 -5.95 -2.82
CA VAL A 227 -14.30 -6.00 -4.27
C VAL A 227 -15.61 -6.15 -5.02
N LYS A 228 -16.53 -7.01 -4.54
CA LYS A 228 -17.85 -7.17 -5.16
C LYS A 228 -18.66 -5.88 -5.14
N VAL A 229 -18.70 -5.18 -4.00
CA VAL A 229 -19.42 -3.89 -3.88
C VAL A 229 -18.80 -2.82 -4.78
N ILE A 230 -17.46 -2.78 -4.86
CA ILE A 230 -16.75 -1.86 -5.76
C ILE A 230 -17.07 -2.19 -7.22
N HIS A 231 -17.01 -3.47 -7.60
CA HIS A 231 -17.34 -3.91 -8.95
C HIS A 231 -18.76 -3.50 -9.34
N ASP A 232 -19.75 -3.80 -8.50
CA ASP A 232 -21.15 -3.44 -8.74
C ASP A 232 -21.31 -1.92 -8.91
N ALA A 233 -20.62 -1.11 -8.10
CA ALA A 233 -20.62 0.35 -8.23
C ALA A 233 -19.97 0.83 -9.53
N LEU A 234 -18.84 0.25 -9.94
CA LEU A 234 -18.14 0.58 -11.19
C LEU A 234 -18.97 0.23 -12.43
N GLU A 235 -19.74 -0.86 -12.41
CA GLU A 235 -20.65 -1.22 -13.51
C GLU A 235 -21.79 -0.20 -13.71
N CYS A 236 -22.15 0.55 -12.67
CA CYS A 236 -23.17 1.61 -12.74
C CYS A 236 -22.62 2.96 -13.23
N VAL A 237 -21.31 3.14 -13.37
CA VAL A 237 -20.72 4.41 -13.82
C VAL A 237 -20.98 4.64 -15.30
N THR A 238 -21.52 5.81 -15.63
CA THR A 238 -21.79 6.22 -17.02
C THR A 238 -20.76 7.25 -17.47
N LEU A 239 -19.76 6.86 -18.27
CA LEU A 239 -18.68 7.75 -18.73
C LEU A 239 -19.15 9.03 -19.45
N ASN A 240 -20.34 8.99 -20.06
CA ASN A 240 -20.91 10.15 -20.74
C ASN A 240 -21.37 11.25 -19.77
N SER A 241 -21.65 10.92 -18.50
CA SER A 241 -22.05 11.94 -17.52
C SER A 241 -20.87 12.79 -17.05
N TRP A 242 -19.64 12.34 -17.25
CA TRP A 242 -18.43 13.04 -16.82
C TRP A 242 -18.19 14.37 -17.54
N THR A 243 -18.76 14.55 -18.73
CA THR A 243 -18.75 15.85 -19.41
C THR A 243 -19.48 16.92 -18.60
N GLY A 244 -20.47 16.53 -17.80
CA GLY A 244 -21.14 17.40 -16.84
C GLY A 244 -20.24 17.90 -15.70
N HIS A 245 -19.08 17.26 -15.47
CA HIS A 245 -18.12 17.67 -14.44
C HIS A 245 -17.15 18.75 -14.96
N ILE A 246 -17.05 18.96 -16.28
CA ILE A 246 -16.11 19.90 -16.90
C ILE A 246 -16.22 21.32 -16.31
N PRO A 247 -17.41 21.94 -16.19
CA PRO A 247 -17.50 23.31 -15.66
C PRO A 247 -16.95 23.44 -14.23
N PHE A 248 -17.23 22.44 -13.39
CA PHE A 248 -16.73 22.40 -12.01
C PHE A 248 -15.20 22.20 -11.99
N ARG A 249 -14.68 21.32 -12.84
CA ARG A 249 -13.23 21.06 -12.97
C ARG A 249 -12.47 22.29 -13.44
N SER A 250 -13.01 23.00 -14.42
CA SER A 250 -12.45 24.26 -14.90
C SER A 250 -12.36 25.31 -13.78
N GLU A 251 -13.38 25.39 -12.94
CA GLU A 251 -13.40 26.33 -11.81
C GLU A 251 -12.36 25.97 -10.74
N LEU A 252 -12.15 24.67 -10.45
CA LEU A 252 -11.10 24.25 -9.54
C LEU A 252 -9.69 24.62 -10.03
N TYR A 253 -9.42 24.47 -11.34
CA TYR A 253 -8.15 24.91 -11.93
C TYR A 253 -7.97 26.44 -11.82
N ARG A 254 -9.05 27.20 -12.05
CA ARG A 254 -9.04 28.66 -11.92
C ARG A 254 -8.77 29.11 -10.48
N GLN A 255 -9.29 28.40 -9.49
CA GLN A 255 -9.05 28.68 -8.07
C GLN A 255 -7.63 28.31 -7.63
N ASP A 256 -7.04 27.27 -8.23
CA ASP A 256 -5.67 26.86 -7.95
C ASP A 256 -4.64 27.81 -8.56
N ASN A 257 -4.88 28.26 -9.79
CA ASN A 257 -4.03 29.22 -10.48
C ASN A 257 -4.86 30.35 -11.11
N PRO A 258 -5.13 31.46 -10.38
CA PRO A 258 -5.98 32.55 -10.88
C PRO A 258 -5.48 33.27 -12.14
N ALA A 259 -4.22 33.06 -12.52
CA ALA A 259 -3.59 33.66 -13.69
C ALA A 259 -3.65 32.77 -14.94
N ILE A 260 -4.14 31.52 -14.82
CA ILE A 260 -4.30 30.61 -15.94
C ILE A 260 -5.42 31.11 -16.87
N ASP A 261 -5.20 31.03 -18.19
CA ASP A 261 -6.22 31.40 -19.16
C ASP A 261 -7.23 30.26 -19.43
N ASP A 262 -8.39 30.61 -19.99
CA ASP A 262 -9.48 29.65 -20.22
C ASP A 262 -9.13 28.59 -21.28
N GLU A 263 -8.22 28.87 -22.21
CA GLU A 263 -7.78 27.92 -23.24
C GLU A 263 -6.89 26.84 -22.62
N GLU A 264 -5.96 27.24 -21.75
CA GLU A 264 -5.11 26.32 -20.98
C GLU A 264 -5.96 25.47 -20.02
N ILE A 265 -6.95 26.06 -19.33
CA ILE A 265 -7.88 25.29 -18.49
C ILE A 265 -8.62 24.25 -19.33
N ALA A 266 -9.20 24.65 -20.46
CA ALA A 266 -9.95 23.74 -21.32
C ALA A 266 -9.07 22.58 -21.81
N SER A 267 -7.84 22.88 -22.21
CA SER A 267 -6.87 21.85 -22.61
C SER A 267 -6.53 20.88 -21.47
N ARG A 268 -6.29 21.39 -20.26
CA ARG A 268 -6.00 20.54 -19.08
C ARG A 268 -7.17 19.63 -18.71
N VAL A 269 -8.38 20.16 -18.66
CA VAL A 269 -9.58 19.39 -18.31
C VAL A 269 -9.89 18.33 -19.37
N GLU A 270 -9.70 18.64 -20.65
CA GLU A 270 -9.88 17.66 -21.74
C GLU A 270 -8.84 16.53 -21.66
N ASN A 271 -7.57 16.88 -21.39
CA ASN A 271 -6.52 15.88 -21.19
C ASN A 271 -6.83 14.98 -19.99
N ASP A 272 -7.23 15.55 -18.85
CA ASP A 272 -7.59 14.77 -17.67
C ASP A 272 -8.78 13.85 -17.93
N LEU A 273 -9.80 14.34 -18.65
CA LEU A 273 -10.94 13.53 -19.05
C LEU A 273 -10.54 12.37 -19.97
N SER A 274 -9.61 12.62 -20.90
CA SER A 274 -9.05 11.58 -21.78
C SER A 274 -8.34 10.50 -20.95
N PHE A 275 -7.42 10.89 -20.06
CA PHE A 275 -6.71 9.94 -19.20
C PHE A 275 -7.66 9.14 -18.30
N ALA A 276 -8.65 9.80 -17.71
CA ALA A 276 -9.65 9.12 -16.88
C ALA A 276 -10.46 8.10 -17.69
N ARG A 277 -10.85 8.43 -18.92
CA ARG A 277 -11.59 7.51 -19.81
C ARG A 277 -10.77 6.32 -20.25
N GLU A 278 -9.46 6.49 -20.44
CA GLU A 278 -8.54 5.40 -20.78
C GLU A 278 -8.26 4.48 -19.57
N ALA A 279 -8.12 5.06 -18.38
CA ALA A 279 -7.85 4.32 -17.15
C ALA A 279 -9.08 3.57 -16.60
N PHE A 280 -10.29 4.11 -16.79
CA PHE A 280 -11.51 3.53 -16.22
C PHE A 280 -11.79 2.07 -16.66
N PRO A 281 -11.68 1.69 -17.94
CA PRO A 281 -11.81 0.30 -18.37
C PRO A 281 -10.83 -0.65 -17.69
N ILE A 282 -9.61 -0.18 -17.37
CA ILE A 282 -8.58 -0.96 -16.70
C ILE A 282 -8.97 -1.20 -15.23
N LEU A 283 -9.38 -0.15 -14.52
CA LEU A 283 -9.91 -0.26 -13.15
C LEU A 283 -11.09 -1.23 -13.10
N ARG A 284 -12.07 -1.05 -13.99
CA ARG A 284 -13.25 -1.91 -14.09
C ARG A 284 -12.88 -3.36 -14.39
N ALA A 285 -11.92 -3.59 -15.30
CA ALA A 285 -11.47 -4.94 -15.63
C ALA A 285 -10.81 -5.64 -14.43
N ALA A 286 -9.99 -4.92 -13.65
CA ALA A 286 -9.37 -5.46 -12.45
C ALA A 286 -10.41 -5.94 -11.43
N TYR A 287 -11.36 -5.08 -11.08
CA TYR A 287 -12.42 -5.40 -10.11
C TYR A 287 -13.40 -6.44 -10.63
N ARG A 288 -13.74 -6.44 -11.93
CA ARG A 288 -14.54 -7.51 -12.54
C ARG A 288 -13.85 -8.87 -12.43
N THR A 289 -12.58 -8.95 -12.84
CA THR A 289 -11.83 -10.21 -12.78
C THR A 289 -11.67 -10.71 -11.35
N ALA A 290 -11.49 -9.80 -10.39
CA ALA A 290 -11.43 -10.17 -8.99
C ALA A 290 -12.79 -10.66 -8.46
N ALA A 291 -13.88 -9.92 -8.75
CA ALA A 291 -15.24 -10.27 -8.31
C ALA A 291 -15.73 -11.60 -8.88
N GLU A 292 -15.52 -11.87 -10.18
CA GLU A 292 -15.89 -13.13 -10.84
C GLU A 292 -15.22 -14.35 -10.20
N LYS A 293 -14.04 -14.16 -9.61
CA LYS A 293 -13.21 -15.22 -9.03
C LYS A 293 -13.27 -15.29 -7.51
N GLY A 294 -13.92 -14.33 -6.85
CA GLY A 294 -13.93 -14.22 -5.38
C GLY A 294 -12.58 -13.81 -4.79
N TYR A 295 -11.83 -12.99 -5.52
CA TYR A 295 -10.48 -12.53 -5.15
C TYR A 295 -10.49 -11.11 -4.57
N GLY A 296 -9.43 -10.75 -3.84
CA GLY A 296 -9.20 -9.39 -3.37
C GLY A 296 -8.38 -8.57 -4.37
N VAL A 297 -8.23 -7.28 -4.10
CA VAL A 297 -7.42 -6.35 -4.90
C VAL A 297 -6.53 -5.52 -3.98
N SER A 298 -5.22 -5.49 -4.25
CA SER A 298 -4.28 -4.59 -3.60
C SER A 298 -3.89 -3.45 -4.53
N CYS A 299 -3.93 -2.23 -4.00
CA CYS A 299 -3.55 -0.97 -4.62
C CYS A 299 -2.10 -0.67 -4.25
N GLU A 300 -1.16 -0.91 -5.17
CA GLU A 300 0.26 -0.71 -4.95
C GLU A 300 0.75 0.57 -5.61
N TYR A 301 1.43 1.41 -4.83
CA TYR A 301 1.95 2.70 -5.26
C TYR A 301 3.46 2.68 -5.38
N SER A 302 3.99 3.17 -6.50
CA SER A 302 5.44 3.32 -6.71
C SER A 302 5.81 4.71 -7.24
N LEU A 303 7.00 5.18 -6.89
CA LEU A 303 7.57 6.48 -7.29
C LEU A 303 8.39 6.39 -8.58
#